data_AF-A0A970WDM9-F1
#
_entry.id   AF-A0A970WDM9-F1
#
_cell.length_a   1.000
_cell.length_b   1.000
_cell.length_c   1.000
_cell.angle_alpha   90.00
_cell.angle_beta   90.00
_cell.angle_gamma   90.00
#
_symmetry.space_group_name_H-M   'P 1'
#
loop_
_entity.id
_entity.type
_entity.pdbx_description
1 polymer ?
#
loop_
_entity_poly.entity_id
_entity_poly.type
_entity_poly.pdbx_seq_one_letter_code
_entity_poly.pdbx_strand_id
1 'polypeptide(L)'
;MDKPISFWTNTFAKLGLRLRRKTGSLKPLKHRAMRLEQLQDRRMLATDLAVSSFEADGQDWVVTYDVTDQAATAFDISVYRSSDGQTADTLIQTRRITNSGDLAVGDHTITIDPNFTDVEQDYYLVVKLDSTDENSESSETNNQTVFAGGVFLNGSELHVHGTDGADWLDLDNDGTLDVTMGAFS
;
A
#
# COMPACT_ATOMS: atom_id res chain seq x y z
N MET A 1 -33.96 56.72 -6.91
CA MET A 1 -33.92 56.90 -8.38
C MET A 1 -35.13 56.21 -8.95
N ASP A 2 -36.12 57.03 -9.31
CA ASP A 2 -37.45 56.62 -9.73
C ASP A 2 -37.53 56.24 -11.21
N LYS A 3 -38.32 55.20 -11.47
CA LYS A 3 -39.35 55.02 -12.52
C LYS A 3 -39.23 53.73 -13.35
N PRO A 4 -40.36 53.01 -13.53
CA PRO A 4 -40.46 51.84 -14.40
C PRO A 4 -40.62 52.23 -15.87
N ILE A 5 -39.96 51.50 -16.76
CA ILE A 5 -40.22 51.57 -18.21
C ILE A 5 -41.40 50.62 -18.49
N SER A 6 -42.60 51.20 -18.49
CA SER A 6 -43.75 50.63 -19.20
C SER A 6 -43.67 51.02 -20.69
N PHE A 7 -44.60 50.48 -21.49
CA PHE A 7 -44.75 50.60 -22.94
C PHE A 7 -44.02 49.53 -23.74
N TRP A 8 -44.76 48.46 -24.09
CA TRP A 8 -45.03 48.02 -25.47
C TRP A 8 -46.13 46.94 -25.43
N THR A 9 -47.31 47.28 -24.91
CA THR A 9 -48.53 46.48 -25.10
C THR A 9 -49.57 47.38 -25.76
N ASN A 10 -49.46 47.58 -27.08
CA ASN A 10 -50.58 48.08 -27.89
C ASN A 10 -50.34 47.86 -29.40
N THR A 11 -50.03 46.63 -29.81
CA THR A 11 -49.91 46.29 -31.24
C THR A 11 -50.60 45.01 -31.69
N PHE A 12 -51.38 44.33 -30.83
CA PHE A 12 -52.08 43.09 -31.22
C PHE A 12 -53.61 43.13 -31.12
N ALA A 13 -54.21 44.28 -30.80
CA ALA A 13 -55.67 44.44 -30.76
C ALA A 13 -56.31 44.81 -32.13
N LYS A 14 -55.51 45.05 -33.18
CA LYS A 14 -56.00 45.49 -34.51
C LYS A 14 -56.06 44.40 -35.59
N LEU A 15 -55.91 43.12 -35.23
CA LEU A 15 -55.90 42.00 -36.17
C LEU A 15 -56.95 40.91 -35.92
N GLY A 16 -57.97 41.15 -35.07
CA GLY A 16 -59.14 40.26 -34.99
C GLY A 16 -58.87 38.82 -34.52
N LEU A 17 -57.69 38.54 -33.97
CA LEU A 17 -57.29 37.20 -33.54
C LEU A 17 -57.72 36.96 -32.09
N ARG A 18 -58.87 36.30 -31.91
CA ARG A 18 -59.28 35.73 -30.62
C ARG A 18 -58.35 34.57 -30.26
N LEU A 19 -57.55 34.73 -29.20
CA LEU A 19 -56.82 33.64 -28.56
C LEU A 19 -57.81 32.62 -27.97
N ARG A 20 -58.04 31.54 -28.71
CA ARG A 20 -58.84 30.40 -28.28
C ARG A 20 -58.06 29.64 -27.22
N ARG A 21 -58.39 29.81 -25.93
CA ARG A 21 -57.89 28.95 -24.85
C ARG A 21 -58.37 27.52 -25.09
N LYS A 22 -57.48 26.65 -25.57
CA LYS A 22 -57.63 25.20 -25.44
C LYS A 22 -57.24 24.83 -24.01
N THR A 23 -58.21 24.37 -23.22
CA THR A 23 -57.98 23.62 -21.99
C THR A 23 -57.40 22.25 -22.34
N GLY A 24 -56.10 22.22 -22.64
CA GLY A 24 -55.34 20.98 -22.74
C GLY A 24 -54.97 20.52 -21.33
N SER A 25 -55.63 19.47 -20.85
CA SER A 25 -55.18 18.71 -19.69
C SER A 25 -53.76 18.19 -19.95
N LEU A 26 -52.79 18.72 -19.20
CA LEU A 26 -51.41 18.20 -19.20
C LEU A 26 -51.45 16.82 -18.52
N LYS A 27 -51.34 15.76 -19.32
CA LYS A 27 -51.07 14.43 -18.78
C LYS A 27 -49.71 14.48 -18.09
N PRO A 28 -49.59 14.08 -16.81
CA PRO A 28 -48.30 14.06 -16.14
C PRO A 28 -47.39 13.07 -16.87
N LEU A 29 -46.19 13.52 -17.24
CA LEU A 29 -45.15 12.65 -17.76
C LEU A 29 -44.84 11.62 -16.68
N LYS A 30 -45.02 10.33 -16.99
CA LYS A 30 -44.51 9.26 -16.14
C LYS A 30 -43.01 9.44 -16.02
N HIS A 31 -42.55 9.78 -14.82
CA HIS A 31 -41.13 9.71 -14.49
C HIS A 31 -40.68 8.27 -14.74
N ARG A 32 -39.93 8.07 -15.82
CA ARG A 32 -39.24 6.81 -16.07
C ARG A 32 -38.17 6.74 -15.00
N ALA A 33 -38.41 5.96 -13.96
CA ALA A 33 -37.40 5.67 -12.95
C ALA A 33 -36.17 5.15 -13.72
N MET A 34 -35.08 5.92 -13.71
CA MET A 34 -33.79 5.38 -14.12
C MET A 34 -33.50 4.29 -13.11
N ARG A 35 -33.61 3.04 -13.56
CA ARG A 35 -33.08 1.90 -12.83
C ARG A 35 -31.58 2.14 -12.80
N LEU A 36 -31.10 2.77 -11.74
CA LEU A 36 -29.71 2.66 -11.34
C LEU A 36 -29.48 1.17 -11.21
N GLU A 37 -28.80 0.57 -12.20
CA GLU A 37 -28.13 -0.68 -11.93
C GLU A 37 -27.36 -0.46 -10.65
N GLN A 38 -27.69 -1.27 -9.64
CA GLN A 38 -26.88 -1.37 -8.45
C GLN A 38 -25.48 -1.63 -8.99
N LEU A 39 -24.61 -0.63 -8.85
CA LEU A 39 -23.19 -0.80 -9.13
C LEU A 39 -22.82 -2.00 -8.28
N GLN A 40 -22.68 -3.16 -8.91
CA GLN A 40 -21.93 -4.25 -8.30
C GLN A 40 -20.66 -3.60 -7.82
N ASP A 41 -20.27 -3.85 -6.56
CA ASP A 41 -19.03 -3.32 -6.03
C ASP A 41 -17.98 -3.57 -7.08
N ARG A 42 -17.52 -2.48 -7.71
CA ARG A 42 -16.35 -2.54 -8.56
C ARG A 42 -15.23 -2.73 -7.55
N ARG A 43 -15.04 -3.97 -7.11
CA ARG A 43 -13.80 -4.40 -6.50
C ARG A 43 -12.79 -4.12 -7.59
N MET A 44 -12.21 -2.93 -7.55
CA MET A 44 -11.11 -2.59 -8.44
C MET A 44 -10.11 -3.71 -8.20
N LEU A 45 -9.71 -4.40 -9.27
CA LEU A 45 -8.66 -5.39 -9.21
C LEU A 45 -7.40 -4.61 -8.82
N ALA A 46 -7.18 -4.49 -7.52
CA ALA A 46 -6.00 -3.90 -6.93
C ALA A 46 -4.92 -4.98 -6.89
N THR A 47 -3.66 -4.58 -6.92
CA THR A 47 -2.56 -5.48 -6.56
C THR A 47 -2.69 -5.83 -5.08
N ASP A 48 -2.07 -6.91 -4.62
CA ASP A 48 -1.86 -7.14 -3.19
C ASP A 48 -0.40 -7.55 -3.00
N LEU A 49 0.35 -6.83 -2.18
CA LEU A 49 1.72 -7.11 -1.80
C LEU A 49 1.73 -7.63 -0.36
N ALA A 50 2.05 -8.90 -0.18
CA ALA A 50 2.15 -9.50 1.14
C ALA A 50 3.58 -9.88 1.45
N VAL A 51 4.12 -9.52 2.62
CA VAL A 51 5.40 -10.06 3.07
C VAL A 51 5.18 -11.44 3.66
N SER A 52 5.91 -12.42 3.15
CA SER A 52 5.82 -13.81 3.58
C SER A 52 6.92 -14.13 4.59
N SER A 53 8.14 -13.60 4.41
CA SER A 53 9.22 -13.70 5.40
C SER A 53 10.25 -12.57 5.30
N PHE A 54 10.94 -12.32 6.41
CA PHE A 54 12.10 -11.43 6.50
C PHE A 54 13.16 -12.07 7.38
N GLU A 55 14.21 -12.58 6.75
CA GLU A 55 15.24 -13.45 7.34
C GLU A 55 16.63 -13.03 6.85
N ALA A 56 17.69 -13.73 7.27
CA ALA A 56 19.03 -13.54 6.74
C ALA A 56 19.66 -14.86 6.29
N ASP A 57 20.53 -14.79 5.29
CA ASP A 57 21.24 -15.96 4.73
C ASP A 57 22.69 -16.10 5.24
N GLY A 58 23.06 -15.33 6.27
CA GLY A 58 24.42 -15.25 6.80
C GLY A 58 25.21 -14.06 6.26
N GLN A 59 24.77 -13.45 5.16
CA GLN A 59 25.41 -12.30 4.53
C GLN A 59 24.42 -11.15 4.40
N ASP A 60 23.31 -11.40 3.71
CA ASP A 60 22.32 -10.40 3.33
C ASP A 60 21.01 -10.60 4.11
N TRP A 61 20.18 -9.57 4.07
CA TRP A 61 18.77 -9.70 4.36
C TRP A 61 18.04 -10.35 3.20
N VAL A 62 17.12 -11.26 3.49
CA VAL A 62 16.28 -11.98 2.53
C VAL A 62 14.82 -11.66 2.82
N VAL A 63 14.15 -11.06 1.84
CA VAL A 63 12.72 -10.73 1.92
C VAL A 63 11.98 -11.58 0.90
N THR A 64 11.02 -12.37 1.37
CA THR A 64 10.09 -13.10 0.51
C THR A 64 8.73 -12.41 0.56
N TYR A 65 8.12 -12.20 -0.61
CA TYR A 65 6.82 -11.57 -0.72
C TYR A 65 6.00 -12.15 -1.88
N ASP A 66 4.70 -12.00 -1.77
CA ASP A 66 3.73 -12.44 -2.77
C ASP A 66 3.06 -11.25 -3.42
N VAL A 67 2.95 -11.28 -4.74
CA VAL A 67 2.14 -10.34 -5.53
C VAL A 67 0.90 -11.09 -5.98
N THR A 68 -0.29 -10.65 -5.56
CA THR A 68 -1.55 -11.29 -5.96
C THR A 68 -2.51 -10.34 -6.66
N ASP A 69 -3.57 -10.91 -7.25
CA ASP A 69 -4.62 -10.28 -8.06
C ASP A 69 -4.16 -9.62 -9.38
N GLN A 70 -3.23 -8.65 -9.32
CA GLN A 70 -2.62 -8.01 -10.47
C GLN A 70 -1.11 -7.90 -10.31
N ALA A 71 -0.42 -7.67 -11.43
CA ALA A 71 1.01 -7.33 -11.37
C ALA A 71 1.17 -5.94 -10.75
N ALA A 72 2.17 -5.81 -9.88
CA ALA A 72 2.49 -4.56 -9.23
C ALA A 72 3.16 -3.58 -10.21
N THR A 73 3.12 -2.31 -9.86
CA THR A 73 4.05 -1.31 -10.40
C THR A 73 5.30 -1.25 -9.52
N ALA A 74 6.35 -0.56 -9.98
CA ALA A 74 7.58 -0.44 -9.19
C ALA A 74 7.28 0.13 -7.80
N PHE A 75 7.86 -0.46 -6.76
CA PHE A 75 7.68 -0.05 -5.36
C PHE A 75 8.98 -0.16 -4.57
N ASP A 76 8.98 0.35 -3.34
CA ASP A 76 10.11 0.28 -2.42
C ASP A 76 9.93 -0.81 -1.36
N ILE A 77 10.95 -1.61 -1.14
CA ILE A 77 11.10 -2.41 0.08
C ILE A 77 11.91 -1.58 1.06
N SER A 78 11.31 -1.19 2.17
CA SER A 78 11.93 -0.34 3.19
C SER A 78 12.14 -1.11 4.48
N VAL A 79 13.34 -1.03 5.04
CA VAL A 79 13.72 -1.63 6.33
C VAL A 79 13.81 -0.54 7.38
N TYR A 80 13.22 -0.81 8.54
CA TYR A 80 13.09 0.10 9.66
C TYR A 80 13.66 -0.52 10.91
N ARG A 81 14.21 0.32 11.78
CA ARG A 81 14.29 0.01 13.21
C ARG A 81 12.93 0.22 13.83
N SER A 82 12.57 -0.69 14.73
CA SER A 82 11.32 -0.70 15.47
C SER A 82 11.60 -0.90 16.96
N SER A 83 10.88 -0.17 17.79
CA SER A 83 10.98 -0.24 19.26
C SER A 83 10.14 -1.37 19.86
N ASP A 84 9.16 -1.90 19.12
CA ASP A 84 8.17 -2.87 19.60
C ASP A 84 8.01 -4.09 18.67
N GLY A 85 8.74 -4.14 17.55
CA GLY A 85 8.67 -5.21 16.56
C GLY A 85 7.46 -5.10 15.62
N GLN A 86 6.68 -4.01 15.71
CA GLN A 86 5.45 -3.83 14.94
C GLN A 86 5.40 -2.46 14.27
N THR A 87 5.90 -1.43 14.91
CA THR A 87 5.88 -0.06 14.42
C THR A 87 7.13 0.22 13.60
N ALA A 88 6.97 0.62 12.34
CA ALA A 88 8.06 1.07 11.47
C ALA A 88 8.55 2.48 11.90
N ASP A 89 9.38 2.55 12.95
CA ASP A 89 9.75 3.81 13.61
C ASP A 89 10.74 4.64 12.79
N THR A 90 11.92 4.08 12.48
CA THR A 90 13.01 4.80 11.81
C THR A 90 13.49 4.05 10.59
N LEU A 91 13.29 4.64 9.40
CA LEU A 91 13.82 4.10 8.14
C LEU A 91 15.35 4.04 8.20
N ILE A 92 15.92 2.86 7.91
CA ILE A 92 17.36 2.66 7.85
C ILE A 92 17.87 2.33 6.46
N GLN A 93 17.04 1.70 5.61
CA GLN A 93 17.43 1.35 4.26
C GLN A 93 16.22 1.16 3.35
N THR A 94 16.38 1.46 2.06
CA THR A 94 15.35 1.23 1.04
C THR A 94 15.96 0.53 -0.17
N ARG A 95 15.21 -0.43 -0.72
CA ARG A 95 15.52 -1.15 -1.97
C ARG A 95 14.37 -0.96 -2.96
N ARG A 96 14.64 -0.22 -4.04
CA ARG A 96 13.67 -0.07 -5.14
C ARG A 96 13.55 -1.35 -5.97
N ILE A 97 12.32 -1.80 -6.21
CA ILE A 97 11.98 -2.90 -7.12
C ILE A 97 11.45 -2.32 -8.43
N THR A 98 12.12 -2.64 -9.55
CA THR A 98 11.73 -2.17 -10.90
C THR A 98 11.74 -3.27 -11.95
N ASN A 99 12.34 -4.42 -11.64
CA ASN A 99 12.43 -5.53 -12.56
C ASN A 99 11.04 -6.16 -12.73
N SER A 100 10.57 -6.27 -13.97
CA SER A 100 9.22 -6.78 -14.26
C SER A 100 9.00 -8.22 -13.80
N GLY A 101 10.06 -9.02 -13.64
CA GLY A 101 9.96 -10.37 -13.06
C GLY A 101 9.47 -10.34 -11.62
N ASP A 102 10.04 -9.43 -10.83
CA ASP A 102 9.79 -9.27 -9.39
C ASP A 102 8.47 -8.50 -9.10
N LEU A 103 7.82 -8.00 -10.15
CA LEU A 103 6.54 -7.28 -10.09
C LEU A 103 5.36 -8.13 -10.61
N ALA A 104 5.64 -9.28 -11.23
CA ALA A 104 4.61 -10.15 -11.76
C ALA A 104 3.82 -10.85 -10.64
N VAL A 105 2.61 -11.32 -10.91
CA VAL A 105 1.85 -12.13 -9.95
C VAL A 105 2.63 -13.41 -9.62
N GLY A 106 2.76 -13.73 -8.33
CA GLY A 106 3.47 -14.89 -7.80
C GLY A 106 4.38 -14.54 -6.62
N ASP A 107 5.14 -15.54 -6.19
CA ASP A 107 6.04 -15.47 -5.04
C ASP A 107 7.43 -15.00 -5.52
N HIS A 108 8.04 -14.09 -4.76
CA HIS A 108 9.33 -13.48 -5.08
C HIS A 108 10.25 -13.46 -3.87
N THR A 109 11.56 -13.52 -4.14
CA THR A 109 12.59 -13.39 -3.10
C THR A 109 13.63 -12.38 -3.54
N ILE A 110 13.89 -11.40 -2.68
CA ILE A 110 14.88 -10.35 -2.91
C ILE A 110 15.90 -10.38 -1.78
N THR A 111 17.18 -10.33 -2.15
CA THR A 111 18.27 -10.08 -1.21
C THR A 111 18.60 -8.60 -1.14
N ILE A 112 18.90 -8.12 0.06
CA ILE A 112 19.27 -6.73 0.35
C ILE A 112 20.56 -6.76 1.16
N ASP A 113 21.64 -6.25 0.57
CA ASP A 113 22.92 -6.02 1.26
C ASP A 113 22.75 -4.95 2.35
N PRO A 114 22.84 -5.31 3.64
CA PRO A 114 22.63 -4.38 4.74
C PRO A 114 23.69 -3.27 4.73
N ASN A 115 23.21 -2.03 4.73
CA ASN A 115 24.07 -0.85 4.75
C ASN A 115 23.38 0.27 5.52
N PHE A 116 23.60 0.27 6.83
CA PHE A 116 23.02 1.25 7.73
C PHE A 116 24.00 1.61 8.84
N THR A 117 23.77 2.74 9.51
CA THR A 117 24.51 3.09 10.72
C THR A 117 23.82 2.45 11.91
N ASP A 118 24.51 1.52 12.56
CA ASP A 118 24.03 0.91 13.78
C ASP A 118 24.03 1.91 14.96
N VAL A 119 23.22 1.63 15.98
CA VAL A 119 23.19 2.40 17.21
C VAL A 119 23.25 1.49 18.42
N GLU A 120 23.82 2.00 19.50
CA GLU A 120 23.93 1.31 20.79
C GLU A 120 22.58 1.34 21.54
N GLN A 121 21.57 0.66 21.01
CA GLN A 121 20.25 0.48 21.62
C GLN A 121 19.64 -0.86 21.18
N ASP A 122 18.71 -1.40 21.97
CA ASP A 122 17.94 -2.57 21.56
C ASP A 122 16.84 -2.16 20.58
N TYR A 123 16.71 -2.91 19.48
CA TYR A 123 15.66 -2.69 18.49
C TYR A 123 15.33 -3.97 17.72
N TYR A 124 14.13 -3.98 17.15
CA TYR A 124 13.72 -4.93 16.13
C TYR A 124 13.99 -4.35 14.75
N LEU A 125 14.18 -5.23 13.78
CA LEU A 125 14.13 -4.88 12.37
C LEU A 125 12.75 -5.22 11.82
N VAL A 126 12.18 -4.32 11.03
CA VAL A 126 10.88 -4.51 10.38
C VAL A 126 11.04 -4.14 8.91
N VAL A 127 10.50 -4.97 8.01
CA VAL A 127 10.41 -4.64 6.60
C VAL A 127 8.98 -4.27 6.24
N LYS A 128 8.83 -3.23 5.41
CA LYS A 128 7.55 -2.83 4.81
C LYS A 128 7.71 -2.71 3.29
N LEU A 129 6.83 -3.37 2.54
CA LEU A 129 6.70 -3.18 1.09
C LEU A 129 5.87 -1.93 0.82
N ASP A 130 6.17 -1.30 -0.32
CA ASP A 130 5.47 -0.13 -0.84
C ASP A 130 5.23 0.95 0.22
N SER A 131 6.26 1.27 0.99
CA SER A 131 6.16 2.22 2.11
C SER A 131 5.70 3.64 1.73
N THR A 132 5.64 3.94 0.42
CA THR A 132 5.19 5.21 -0.16
C THR A 132 3.77 5.15 -0.74
N ASP A 133 3.09 4.02 -0.61
CA ASP A 133 1.73 3.76 -1.09
C ASP A 133 1.56 4.05 -2.61
N GLU A 134 2.49 3.59 -3.44
CA GLU A 134 2.46 3.80 -4.90
C GLU A 134 1.47 2.87 -5.62
N ASN A 135 1.26 1.67 -5.09
CA ASN A 135 0.28 0.71 -5.51
C ASN A 135 -0.93 0.81 -4.58
N SER A 136 -2.12 0.91 -5.17
CA SER A 136 -3.33 0.69 -4.38
C SER A 136 -3.44 -0.80 -4.11
N GLU A 137 -3.42 -1.18 -2.85
CA GLU A 137 -3.48 -2.59 -2.45
C GLU A 137 -4.90 -3.04 -2.08
N SER A 138 -5.14 -4.36 -2.11
CA SER A 138 -6.38 -4.94 -1.60
C SER A 138 -6.40 -5.00 -0.06
N SER A 139 -5.21 -5.09 0.54
CA SER A 139 -4.94 -5.05 1.96
C SER A 139 -3.64 -4.29 2.22
N GLU A 140 -3.70 -3.28 3.10
CA GLU A 140 -2.52 -2.52 3.55
C GLU A 140 -1.92 -3.09 4.86
N THR A 141 -2.42 -4.25 5.30
CA THR A 141 -2.10 -4.82 6.64
C THR A 141 -1.16 -6.02 6.60
N ASN A 142 -0.84 -6.51 5.41
CA ASN A 142 0.01 -7.69 5.16
C ASN A 142 1.32 -7.35 4.45
N ASN A 143 1.57 -6.07 4.13
CA ASN A 143 2.79 -5.62 3.47
C ASN A 143 3.95 -5.36 4.44
N GLN A 144 3.86 -5.86 5.69
CA GLN A 144 4.89 -5.65 6.71
C GLN A 144 5.12 -6.91 7.57
N THR A 145 6.37 -7.18 7.93
CA THR A 145 6.71 -8.19 8.93
C THR A 145 7.97 -7.83 9.71
N VAL A 146 8.12 -8.41 10.90
CA VAL A 146 9.33 -8.32 11.73
C VAL A 146 10.39 -9.29 11.21
N PHE A 147 11.65 -8.92 11.36
CA PHE A 147 12.78 -9.79 11.11
C PHE A 147 12.72 -11.00 12.03
N ALA A 148 12.83 -12.20 11.47
CA ALA A 148 12.70 -13.45 12.21
C ALA A 148 13.88 -13.74 13.17
N GLY A 149 14.93 -12.92 13.12
CA GLY A 149 16.21 -13.19 13.74
C GLY A 149 17.14 -13.91 12.77
N GLY A 150 18.44 -13.81 13.03
CA GLY A 150 19.47 -14.40 12.20
C GLY A 150 20.79 -13.65 12.28
N VAL A 151 21.70 -14.03 11.38
CA VAL A 151 23.04 -13.48 11.28
C VAL A 151 23.22 -12.88 9.89
N PHE A 152 23.74 -11.66 9.81
CA PHE A 152 24.04 -10.98 8.55
C PHE A 152 25.26 -10.07 8.71
N LEU A 153 25.81 -9.60 7.59
CA LEU A 153 26.89 -8.61 7.59
C LEU A 153 26.34 -7.23 7.24
N ASN A 154 26.87 -6.20 7.90
CA ASN A 154 26.76 -4.80 7.51
C ASN A 154 28.16 -4.29 7.20
N GLY A 155 28.57 -4.37 5.94
CA GLY A 155 29.96 -4.19 5.53
C GLY A 155 30.87 -5.26 6.15
N SER A 156 31.69 -4.89 7.13
CA SER A 156 32.59 -5.82 7.85
C SER A 156 32.12 -6.15 9.26
N GLU A 157 30.99 -5.61 9.69
CA GLU A 157 30.41 -5.87 11.00
C GLU A 157 29.44 -7.05 10.93
N LEU A 158 29.60 -8.00 11.84
CA LEU A 158 28.68 -9.12 12.00
C LEU A 158 27.56 -8.72 12.94
N HIS A 159 26.33 -8.80 12.46
CA HIS A 159 25.12 -8.55 13.22
C HIS A 159 24.46 -9.87 13.58
N VAL A 160 24.06 -10.01 14.84
CA VAL A 160 23.31 -11.16 15.34
C VAL A 160 22.04 -10.63 16.01
N HIS A 161 20.89 -10.91 15.42
CA HIS A 161 19.58 -10.53 15.95
C HIS A 161 18.88 -11.78 16.48
N GLY A 162 18.53 -11.76 17.77
CA GLY A 162 17.85 -12.86 18.43
C GLY A 162 16.47 -13.18 17.86
N THR A 163 15.95 -14.33 18.27
CA THR A 163 14.56 -14.76 18.02
C THR A 163 13.71 -14.54 19.28
N ASP A 164 12.42 -14.85 19.21
CA ASP A 164 11.56 -14.94 20.41
C ASP A 164 11.90 -16.16 21.29
N GLY A 165 12.69 -17.10 20.75
CA GLY A 165 13.18 -18.29 21.44
C GLY A 165 14.45 -18.06 22.23
N ALA A 166 14.95 -19.13 22.86
CA ALA A 166 16.26 -19.10 23.49
C ALA A 166 17.36 -19.28 22.43
N ASP A 167 18.19 -18.25 22.25
CA ASP A 167 19.34 -18.27 21.36
C ASP A 167 20.64 -18.54 22.14
N TRP A 168 21.63 -19.11 21.46
CA TRP A 168 22.95 -19.40 22.01
C TRP A 168 24.04 -18.83 21.12
N LEU A 169 25.02 -18.21 21.78
CA LEU A 169 26.23 -17.69 21.16
C LEU A 169 27.44 -18.30 21.86
N ASP A 170 28.31 -18.95 21.09
CA ASP A 170 29.57 -19.50 21.58
C ASP A 170 30.75 -19.00 20.75
N LEU A 171 31.83 -18.65 21.41
CA LEU A 171 33.07 -18.21 20.76
C LEU A 171 34.16 -19.21 21.05
N ASP A 172 34.52 -19.98 20.03
CA ASP A 172 35.53 -21.01 20.14
C ASP A 172 36.94 -20.43 20.25
N ASN A 173 37.85 -21.25 20.80
CA ASN A 173 39.26 -20.89 20.97
C ASN A 173 40.01 -20.69 19.64
N ASP A 174 39.43 -21.12 18.52
CA ASP A 174 39.97 -20.88 17.18
C ASP A 174 39.45 -19.58 16.54
N GLY A 175 38.59 -18.85 17.25
CA GLY A 175 37.99 -17.59 16.79
C GLY A 175 36.70 -17.77 15.99
N THR A 176 36.15 -18.98 15.92
CA THR A 176 34.84 -19.24 15.31
C THR A 176 33.72 -18.78 16.24
N LEU A 177 32.75 -18.06 15.68
CA LEU A 177 31.52 -17.70 16.38
C LEU A 177 30.41 -18.67 15.95
N ASP A 178 29.98 -19.51 16.87
CA ASP A 178 28.84 -20.40 16.67
C ASP A 178 27.57 -19.71 17.17
N VAL A 179 26.62 -19.55 16.25
CA VAL A 179 25.31 -18.97 16.54
C VAL A 179 24.24 -20.04 16.37
N THR A 180 23.51 -20.35 17.43
CA THR A 180 22.34 -21.23 17.39
C THR A 180 21.09 -20.43 17.69
N MET A 181 20.27 -20.23 16.66
CA MET A 181 19.00 -19.52 16.78
C MET A 181 17.90 -20.46 17.30
N GLY A 182 17.10 -19.95 18.22
CA GLY A 182 15.91 -20.63 18.71
C GLY A 182 14.88 -20.83 17.59
N ALA A 183 14.11 -21.91 17.68
CA ALA A 183 12.96 -22.09 16.79
C ALA A 183 11.73 -21.36 17.36
N PHE A 184 10.93 -20.76 16.46
CA PHE A 184 9.57 -20.32 16.78
C PHE A 184 8.73 -21.51 17.28
N SER A 185 8.07 -21.37 18.42
CA SER A 185 7.06 -22.33 18.90
C SER A 185 5.66 -21.91 18.51
#